data_AF-A0A183PTB1-F1
#
_entry.id   AF-A0A183PTB1-F1
#
_cell.length_a   1.000
_cell.length_b   1.000
_cell.length_c   1.000
_cell.angle_alpha   90.00
_cell.angle_beta   90.00
_cell.angle_gamma   90.00
#
_symmetry.space_group_name_H-M   'P 1'
#
loop_
_entity.id
_entity.type
_entity.pdbx_description
1 polymer ?
#
loop_
_entity_poly.entity_id
_entity_poly.type
_entity_poly.pdbx_seq_one_letter_code
_entity_poly.pdbx_strand_id
1 'polypeptide(L)'
;MLLPTFFLNTLGQNCLRTILHNIFIDRPELVYAPQLWPLTALFLHYMPITVVRKCILTLLDQPGILIQTKSDWKEHCLSLEELAYLCNLLRRDSQKRTILMTSKSNEKNVSATCKEDERRLQLARWCLLLWKLPFEHLVCLIDSFLLEGPKVFYRAGLVILKASLSGKYSKISSETNGIGRNVGDYSHGFVYDEEIFKHIPLTPSKLMRKMFSLRGVSRTKISQAIKSVQFLQVNFDVDKQLIQPCNKSGKNTFAAYLLGGDAEKQIHPSECVSSTELASIITSIDDRKYSCLFKPYRVFSSNVDGNSLRTFYAKAAETENPATILLVRSLSRNSIIGAFCSDRWQPRVESVYYGNGLCFLFRIKPGPFVIYRWIGTSSDDENIIHSIQHQRFQRASNNGIEIGGSISKGPPGLSLDSCLTTASSGPTLTFSNPCLITDPSDLTQTVQCENGQIGCMFTVGLVELIGFHDL
;
A
#
# COMPACT_ATOMS: atom_id res chain seq x y z
N MET A 1 -2.53 -6.48 -7.48
CA MET A 1 -2.24 -5.88 -8.80
C MET A 1 -2.39 -4.38 -8.65
N LEU A 2 -1.29 -3.62 -8.70
CA LEU A 2 -1.33 -2.16 -8.62
C LEU A 2 -2.20 -1.62 -9.77
N LEU A 3 -3.06 -0.63 -9.49
CA LEU A 3 -3.89 0.04 -10.49
C LEU A 3 -2.98 0.70 -11.55
N PRO A 4 -3.43 0.81 -12.82
CA PRO A 4 -2.56 1.25 -13.91
C PRO A 4 -2.02 2.67 -13.67
N THR A 5 -0.71 2.86 -13.85
CA THR A 5 -0.04 4.16 -13.88
C THR A 5 0.07 4.74 -15.30
N PHE A 6 -0.46 4.01 -16.28
CA PHE A 6 -0.44 4.34 -17.71
C PHE A 6 0.99 4.64 -18.20
N PHE A 7 1.25 5.86 -18.69
CA PHE A 7 2.54 6.27 -19.24
C PHE A 7 3.29 7.25 -18.31
N LEU A 8 2.94 7.31 -17.02
CA LEU A 8 3.70 8.12 -16.07
C LEU A 8 5.11 7.57 -15.91
N ASN A 9 6.10 8.46 -16.10
CA ASN A 9 7.49 8.19 -15.73
C ASN A 9 7.65 8.12 -14.20
N THR A 10 8.84 7.77 -13.71
CA THR A 10 9.12 7.62 -12.27
C THR A 10 8.71 8.85 -11.46
N LEU A 11 9.03 10.06 -11.95
CA LEU A 11 8.66 11.31 -11.29
C LEU A 11 7.14 11.48 -11.21
N GLY A 12 6.41 11.22 -12.30
CA GLY A 12 4.95 11.28 -12.33
C GLY A 12 4.29 10.26 -11.42
N GLN A 13 4.85 9.05 -11.30
CA GLN A 13 4.40 8.04 -10.36
C GLN A 13 4.60 8.49 -8.91
N ASN A 14 5.74 9.10 -8.59
CA ASN A 14 5.98 9.66 -7.26
C ASN A 14 4.95 10.78 -6.96
N CYS A 15 4.73 11.71 -7.90
CA CYS A 15 3.69 12.73 -7.77
C CYS A 15 2.29 12.15 -7.53
N LEU A 16 1.92 11.08 -8.24
CA LEU A 16 0.66 10.36 -8.04
C LEU A 16 0.52 9.87 -6.60
N ARG A 17 1.55 9.18 -6.09
CA ARG A 17 1.54 8.64 -4.72
C ARG A 17 1.51 9.75 -3.68
N THR A 18 2.27 10.83 -3.87
CA THR A 18 2.23 12.02 -3.00
C THR A 18 0.84 12.65 -2.94
N ILE A 19 0.15 12.82 -4.07
CA ILE A 19 -1.22 13.39 -4.09
C ILE A 19 -2.19 12.49 -3.33
N LEU A 20 -2.22 11.19 -3.65
CA LEU A 20 -3.14 10.24 -3.03
C LEU A 20 -2.92 10.12 -1.52
N HIS A 21 -1.66 10.15 -1.09
CA HIS A 21 -1.30 10.15 0.33
C HIS A 21 -1.83 11.39 1.05
N ASN A 22 -1.56 12.58 0.52
CA ASN A 22 -1.99 13.81 1.15
C ASN A 22 -3.51 13.87 1.27
N ILE A 23 -4.24 13.40 0.25
CA ILE A 23 -5.70 13.28 0.32
C ILE A 23 -6.13 12.31 1.42
N PHE A 24 -5.46 11.16 1.57
CA PHE A 24 -5.79 10.18 2.60
C PHE A 24 -5.53 10.70 4.02
N ILE A 25 -4.46 11.48 4.23
CA ILE A 25 -4.21 12.17 5.51
C ILE A 25 -5.31 13.21 5.77
N ASP A 26 -5.60 14.05 4.79
CA ASP A 26 -6.53 15.16 4.93
C ASP A 26 -7.98 14.70 5.11
N ARG A 27 -8.31 13.47 4.66
CA ARG A 27 -9.67 12.90 4.65
C ARG A 27 -9.73 11.52 5.29
N PRO A 28 -9.65 11.41 6.62
CA PRO A 28 -9.73 10.12 7.32
C PRO A 28 -11.06 9.40 7.12
N GLU A 29 -12.13 10.09 6.73
CA GLU A 29 -13.44 9.54 6.38
C GLU A 29 -13.45 8.76 5.05
N LEU A 30 -12.42 8.93 4.21
CA LEU A 30 -12.29 8.25 2.92
C LEU A 30 -11.89 6.78 3.11
N VAL A 31 -12.88 5.89 3.21
CA VAL A 31 -12.64 4.46 3.52
C VAL A 31 -12.21 3.65 2.29
N TYR A 32 -12.78 3.91 1.11
CA TYR A 32 -12.46 3.17 -0.11
C TYR A 32 -12.88 3.90 -1.38
N ALA A 33 -11.90 4.34 -2.18
CA ALA A 33 -12.11 5.09 -3.41
C ALA A 33 -11.17 4.64 -4.55
N PRO A 34 -11.41 3.47 -5.17
CA PRO A 34 -10.52 2.88 -6.17
C PRO A 34 -10.41 3.72 -7.46
N GLN A 35 -11.34 4.65 -7.68
CA GLN A 35 -11.33 5.57 -8.81
C GLN A 35 -10.25 6.66 -8.69
N LEU A 36 -9.82 6.98 -7.47
CA LEU A 36 -8.86 8.07 -7.24
C LEU A 36 -7.52 7.81 -7.92
N TRP A 37 -7.03 6.58 -7.86
CA TRP A 37 -5.75 6.23 -8.46
C TRP A 37 -5.71 6.45 -9.97
N PRO A 38 -6.55 5.80 -10.79
CA PRO A 38 -6.49 5.99 -12.24
C PRO A 38 -6.87 7.42 -12.66
N LEU A 39 -7.79 8.10 -11.96
CA LEU A 39 -8.12 9.50 -12.27
C LEU A 39 -6.93 10.44 -12.03
N THR A 40 -6.28 10.31 -10.87
CA THR A 40 -5.10 11.11 -10.53
C THR A 40 -3.96 10.82 -11.51
N ALA A 41 -3.78 9.56 -11.89
CA ALA A 41 -2.76 9.17 -12.86
C ALA A 41 -3.02 9.78 -14.25
N LEU A 42 -4.27 9.74 -14.73
CA LEU A 42 -4.66 10.36 -16.00
C LEU A 42 -4.47 11.88 -15.97
N PHE A 43 -4.90 12.55 -14.90
CA PHE A 43 -4.76 14.00 -14.76
C PHE A 43 -3.29 14.46 -14.77
N LEU A 44 -2.38 13.69 -14.17
CA LEU A 44 -0.95 13.98 -14.17
C LEU A 44 -0.29 13.94 -15.56
N HIS A 45 -0.93 13.34 -16.57
CA HIS A 45 -0.43 13.41 -17.95
C HIS A 45 -0.66 14.79 -18.59
N TYR A 46 -1.61 15.58 -18.08
CA TYR A 46 -2.07 16.82 -18.71
C TYR A 46 -1.94 18.06 -17.82
N MET A 47 -1.71 17.87 -16.53
CA MET A 47 -1.77 18.96 -15.53
C MET A 47 -0.67 18.82 -14.48
N PRO A 48 -0.17 19.95 -13.95
CA PRO A 48 0.81 19.94 -12.86
C PRO A 48 0.20 19.45 -11.55
N ILE A 49 1.04 18.90 -10.66
CA ILE A 49 0.65 18.26 -9.39
C ILE A 49 -0.31 19.11 -8.54
N THR A 50 -0.12 20.44 -8.49
CA THR A 50 -0.94 21.36 -7.69
C THR A 50 -2.36 21.49 -8.22
N VAL A 51 -2.53 21.46 -9.55
CA VAL A 51 -3.85 21.51 -10.21
C VAL A 51 -4.54 20.16 -10.07
N VAL A 52 -3.81 19.06 -10.28
CA VAL A 52 -4.36 17.70 -10.13
C VAL A 52 -4.95 17.50 -8.74
N ARG A 53 -4.22 17.86 -7.67
CA ARG A 53 -4.72 17.74 -6.30
C ARG A 53 -6.02 18.52 -6.11
N LYS A 54 -6.10 19.76 -6.59
CA LYS A 54 -7.31 20.59 -6.50
C LYS A 54 -8.48 19.95 -7.24
N CYS A 55 -8.28 19.49 -8.47
CA CYS A 55 -9.31 18.82 -9.25
C CYS A 55 -9.86 17.58 -8.53
N ILE A 56 -8.98 16.73 -7.99
CA ILE A 56 -9.38 15.53 -7.27
C ILE A 56 -10.17 15.87 -6.00
N LEU A 57 -9.72 16.84 -5.21
CA LEU A 57 -10.45 17.29 -4.01
C LEU A 57 -11.84 17.83 -4.38
N THR A 58 -11.93 18.64 -5.44
CA THR A 58 -13.24 19.14 -5.94
C THR A 58 -14.16 18.00 -6.36
N LEU A 59 -13.64 16.94 -6.99
CA LEU A 59 -14.46 15.77 -7.35
C LEU A 59 -14.90 14.96 -6.13
N LEU A 60 -14.08 14.88 -5.09
CA LEU A 60 -14.42 14.24 -3.82
C LEU A 60 -15.49 15.02 -3.03
N ASP A 61 -15.46 16.35 -3.10
CA ASP A 61 -16.43 17.23 -2.43
C ASP A 61 -17.81 17.19 -3.09
N GLN A 62 -17.90 16.79 -4.36
CA GLN A 62 -19.16 16.69 -5.07
C GLN A 62 -19.89 15.38 -4.74
N PRO A 63 -21.12 15.44 -4.21
CA PRO A 63 -21.84 14.25 -3.76
C PRO A 63 -22.20 13.35 -4.95
N GLY A 64 -21.84 12.07 -4.82
CA GLY A 64 -22.17 11.05 -5.80
C GLY A 64 -21.36 11.11 -7.09
N ILE A 65 -20.26 11.88 -7.16
CA ILE A 65 -19.34 11.86 -8.30
C ILE A 65 -18.28 10.76 -8.17
N LEU A 66 -17.64 10.66 -7.01
CA LEU A 66 -16.71 9.59 -6.68
C LEU A 66 -17.26 8.71 -5.56
N ILE A 67 -17.02 7.42 -5.68
CA ILE A 67 -17.37 6.43 -4.68
C ILE A 67 -16.29 6.46 -3.59
N GLN A 68 -16.73 6.56 -2.32
CA GLN A 68 -15.83 6.77 -1.17
C GLN A 68 -15.93 5.67 -0.10
N THR A 69 -16.84 4.70 -0.27
CA THR A 69 -17.02 3.59 0.67
C THR A 69 -17.02 2.23 -0.03
N LYS A 70 -16.72 1.18 0.75
CA LYS A 70 -16.75 -0.21 0.27
C LYS A 70 -18.17 -0.66 -0.11
N SER A 71 -19.19 -0.24 0.65
CA SER A 71 -20.58 -0.62 0.38
C SER A 71 -21.03 -0.04 -0.95
N ASP A 72 -20.86 1.27 -1.11
CA ASP A 72 -21.24 1.97 -2.34
C ASP A 72 -20.55 1.36 -3.56
N TRP A 73 -19.25 1.04 -3.46
CA TRP A 73 -18.52 0.40 -4.55
C TRP A 73 -19.14 -0.94 -4.98
N LYS A 74 -19.49 -1.79 -4.01
CA LYS A 74 -20.12 -3.09 -4.28
C LYS A 74 -21.46 -2.92 -4.97
N GLU A 75 -22.28 -1.99 -4.48
CA GLU A 75 -23.59 -1.70 -5.07
C GLU A 75 -23.45 -1.19 -6.51
N HIS A 76 -22.48 -0.31 -6.79
CA HIS A 76 -22.23 0.18 -8.14
C HIS A 76 -21.78 -0.96 -9.08
N CYS A 77 -20.86 -1.82 -8.63
CA CYS A 77 -20.43 -3.00 -9.38
C CYS A 77 -21.62 -3.90 -9.77
N LEU A 78 -22.51 -4.20 -8.83
CA LEU A 78 -23.66 -5.08 -9.05
C LEU A 78 -24.79 -4.43 -9.86
N SER A 79 -24.89 -3.10 -9.89
CA SER A 79 -26.02 -2.38 -10.48
C SER A 79 -26.10 -2.39 -12.02
N LEU A 80 -25.02 -2.76 -12.73
CA LEU A 80 -24.98 -2.66 -14.21
C LEU A 80 -26.01 -3.57 -14.88
N GLU A 81 -26.18 -4.79 -14.37
CA GLU A 81 -27.15 -5.76 -14.92
C GLU A 81 -28.59 -5.26 -14.72
N GLU A 82 -28.93 -4.78 -13.53
CA GLU A 82 -30.26 -4.23 -13.26
C GLU A 82 -30.52 -2.98 -14.11
N LEU A 83 -29.52 -2.11 -14.28
CA LEU A 83 -29.63 -0.96 -15.15
C LEU A 83 -29.88 -1.36 -16.61
N ALA A 84 -29.24 -2.43 -17.09
CA ALA A 84 -29.46 -2.95 -18.43
C ALA A 84 -30.92 -3.41 -18.64
N TYR A 85 -31.54 -4.03 -17.62
CA TYR A 85 -32.98 -4.34 -17.64
C TYR A 85 -33.85 -3.08 -17.63
N LEU A 86 -33.57 -2.10 -16.75
CA LEU A 86 -34.32 -0.84 -16.68
C LEU A 86 -34.22 0.01 -17.97
N CYS A 87 -33.17 -0.21 -18.76
CA CYS A 87 -32.95 0.44 -20.05
C CYS A 87 -33.46 -0.40 -21.24
N ASN A 88 -34.13 -1.53 -21.01
CA ASN A 88 -34.61 -2.46 -22.03
C ASN A 88 -33.49 -2.95 -22.99
N LEU A 89 -32.25 -3.02 -22.50
CA LEU A 89 -31.10 -3.53 -23.25
C LEU A 89 -30.99 -5.05 -23.14
N LEU A 90 -31.54 -5.62 -22.06
CA LEU A 90 -31.72 -7.05 -21.84
C LEU A 90 -33.22 -7.35 -21.79
N ARG A 91 -33.66 -8.42 -22.46
CA ARG A 91 -35.06 -8.89 -22.37
C ARG A 91 -35.27 -9.60 -21.02
N ARG A 92 -36.37 -9.27 -20.34
CA ARG A 92 -36.86 -10.01 -19.17
C ARG A 92 -37.50 -11.31 -19.64
N ASP A 93 -36.74 -12.38 -19.79
CA ASP A 93 -37.36 -13.70 -19.86
C ASP A 93 -37.93 -14.03 -18.48
N SER A 94 -39.26 -14.13 -18.41
CA SER A 94 -40.06 -14.31 -17.19
C SER A 94 -39.74 -15.59 -16.41
N GLN A 95 -39.11 -16.59 -17.04
CA GLN A 95 -38.76 -17.87 -16.39
C GLN A 95 -37.49 -17.83 -15.53
N LYS A 96 -36.65 -16.79 -15.62
CA LYS A 96 -35.42 -16.69 -14.81
C LYS A 96 -35.56 -15.83 -13.55
N ARG A 97 -36.66 -15.07 -13.41
CA ARG A 97 -36.95 -14.32 -12.18
C ARG A 97 -37.59 -15.18 -11.08
N THR A 98 -38.25 -16.30 -11.40
CA THR A 98 -38.93 -17.14 -10.40
C THR A 98 -37.96 -17.89 -9.47
N ILE A 99 -36.69 -18.08 -9.87
CA ILE A 99 -35.64 -18.67 -9.02
C ILE A 99 -34.91 -17.58 -8.20
N LEU A 100 -35.14 -16.30 -8.50
CA LEU A 100 -34.41 -15.16 -7.93
C LEU A 100 -34.82 -14.80 -6.48
N MET A 101 -35.93 -15.36 -5.97
CA MET A 101 -36.51 -14.97 -4.67
C MET A 101 -36.79 -16.14 -3.71
N THR A 102 -36.58 -17.39 -4.15
CA THR A 102 -36.80 -18.57 -3.29
C THR A 102 -35.91 -19.72 -3.72
N SER A 103 -34.83 -19.96 -2.99
CA SER A 103 -34.31 -21.33 -2.87
C SER A 103 -33.62 -21.53 -1.53
N LYS A 104 -34.43 -21.70 -0.49
CA LYS A 104 -34.11 -22.70 0.54
C LYS A 104 -34.03 -24.05 -0.17
N SER A 105 -32.91 -24.75 0.03
CA SER A 105 -32.70 -26.20 -0.11
C SER A 105 -33.18 -26.89 -1.39
N ASN A 106 -32.25 -27.30 -2.26
CA ASN A 106 -32.17 -28.69 -2.74
C ASN A 106 -30.92 -28.92 -3.63
N GLU A 107 -30.20 -30.01 -3.36
CA GLU A 107 -28.84 -30.34 -3.82
C GLU A 107 -28.69 -30.64 -5.32
N LYS A 108 -29.76 -30.58 -6.13
CA LYS A 108 -29.68 -30.84 -7.59
C LYS A 108 -29.43 -29.60 -8.47
N ASN A 109 -29.46 -28.39 -7.91
CA ASN A 109 -29.30 -27.13 -8.66
C ASN A 109 -27.90 -26.49 -8.61
N VAL A 110 -26.94 -27.12 -7.93
CA VAL A 110 -25.61 -26.55 -7.63
C VAL A 110 -24.85 -26.10 -8.88
N SER A 111 -24.93 -26.85 -9.99
CA SER A 111 -24.21 -26.53 -11.23
C SER A 111 -24.81 -25.35 -12.01
N ALA A 112 -26.12 -25.12 -11.91
CA ALA A 112 -26.80 -23.98 -12.54
C ALA A 112 -26.59 -22.71 -11.70
N THR A 113 -26.70 -22.81 -10.37
CA THR A 113 -26.44 -21.72 -9.44
C THR A 113 -24.98 -21.25 -9.54
N CYS A 114 -24.01 -22.16 -9.58
CA CYS A 114 -22.58 -21.83 -9.71
C CYS A 114 -22.27 -21.07 -11.02
N LYS A 115 -22.86 -21.48 -12.16
CA LYS A 115 -22.69 -20.81 -13.45
C LYS A 115 -23.34 -19.41 -13.48
N GLU A 116 -24.44 -19.23 -12.76
CA GLU A 116 -25.11 -17.92 -12.67
C GLU A 116 -24.33 -16.93 -11.79
N ASP A 117 -23.82 -17.40 -10.66
CA ASP A 117 -22.98 -16.59 -9.75
C ASP A 117 -21.67 -16.18 -10.43
N GLU A 118 -21.05 -17.07 -11.23
CA GLU A 118 -19.86 -16.75 -12.02
C GLU A 118 -20.15 -15.65 -13.05
N ARG A 119 -21.28 -15.73 -13.77
CA ARG A 119 -21.70 -14.70 -14.71
C ARG A 119 -21.93 -13.35 -14.03
N ARG A 120 -22.63 -13.33 -12.89
CA ARG A 120 -22.87 -12.09 -12.12
C ARG A 120 -21.57 -11.49 -11.61
N LEU A 121 -20.65 -12.31 -11.14
CA LEU A 121 -19.33 -11.86 -10.71
C LEU A 121 -18.56 -11.22 -11.88
N GLN A 122 -18.57 -11.85 -13.05
CA GLN A 122 -17.91 -11.30 -14.23
C GLN A 122 -18.54 -9.97 -14.68
N LEU A 123 -19.87 -9.87 -14.65
CA LEU A 123 -20.58 -8.59 -14.87
C LEU A 123 -20.13 -7.53 -13.88
N ALA A 124 -20.07 -7.87 -12.59
CA ALA A 124 -19.74 -6.96 -11.51
C ALA A 124 -18.32 -6.37 -11.60
N ARG A 125 -17.40 -7.03 -12.32
CA ARG A 125 -16.03 -6.53 -12.54
C ARG A 125 -15.94 -5.35 -13.50
N TRP A 126 -17.02 -4.96 -14.18
CA TRP A 126 -17.01 -3.88 -15.17
C TRP A 126 -16.38 -2.57 -14.66
N CYS A 127 -16.65 -2.18 -13.41
CA CYS A 127 -16.09 -0.98 -12.78
C CYS A 127 -14.55 -1.01 -12.70
N LEU A 128 -13.97 -2.19 -12.51
CA LEU A 128 -12.52 -2.40 -12.46
C LEU A 128 -11.92 -2.45 -13.87
N LEU A 129 -12.63 -3.13 -14.77
CA LEU A 129 -12.16 -3.38 -16.13
C LEU A 129 -12.20 -2.13 -17.03
N LEU A 130 -13.06 -1.15 -16.73
CA LEU A 130 -13.07 0.12 -17.46
C LEU A 130 -11.70 0.78 -17.53
N TRP A 131 -10.91 0.69 -16.45
CA TRP A 131 -9.56 1.26 -16.38
C TRP A 131 -8.51 0.50 -17.18
N LYS A 132 -8.89 -0.63 -17.80
CA LYS A 132 -8.05 -1.41 -18.72
C LYS A 132 -8.26 -1.03 -20.19
N LEU A 133 -9.20 -0.12 -20.49
CA LEU A 133 -9.36 0.43 -21.84
C LEU A 133 -8.06 1.09 -22.32
N PRO A 134 -7.79 1.12 -23.64
CA PRO A 134 -6.64 1.84 -24.15
C PRO A 134 -6.67 3.32 -23.74
N PHE A 135 -5.50 3.92 -23.61
CA PHE A 135 -5.34 5.26 -23.04
C PHE A 135 -6.19 6.31 -23.76
N GLU A 136 -6.23 6.30 -25.10
CA GLU A 136 -7.02 7.26 -25.87
C GLU A 136 -8.53 7.16 -25.59
N HIS A 137 -9.04 5.95 -25.36
CA HIS A 137 -10.43 5.73 -24.98
C HIS A 137 -10.71 6.28 -23.59
N LEU A 138 -9.78 6.09 -22.66
CA LEU A 138 -9.88 6.64 -21.30
C LEU A 138 -9.89 8.16 -21.32
N VAL A 139 -9.05 8.81 -22.12
CA VAL A 139 -9.03 10.29 -22.24
C VAL A 139 -10.41 10.81 -22.67
N CYS A 140 -10.97 10.31 -23.77
CA CYS A 140 -12.32 10.73 -24.19
C CYS A 140 -13.40 10.44 -23.13
N LEU A 141 -13.29 9.28 -22.46
CA LEU A 141 -14.22 8.87 -21.42
C LEU A 141 -14.17 9.83 -20.22
N ILE A 142 -12.97 10.25 -19.82
CA ILE A 142 -12.75 11.17 -18.71
C ILE A 142 -13.21 12.59 -19.05
N ASP A 143 -12.94 13.09 -20.25
CA ASP A 143 -13.45 14.40 -20.69
C ASP A 143 -14.97 14.48 -20.56
N SER A 144 -15.65 13.42 -21.00
CA SER A 144 -17.10 13.33 -20.88
C SER A 144 -17.56 13.14 -19.44
N PHE A 145 -16.84 12.36 -18.63
CA PHE A 145 -17.15 12.17 -17.22
C PHE A 145 -17.07 13.49 -16.44
N LEU A 146 -16.07 14.33 -16.72
CA LEU A 146 -15.91 15.63 -16.06
C LEU A 146 -17.09 16.57 -16.32
N LEU A 147 -17.73 16.48 -17.49
CA LEU A 147 -18.89 17.30 -17.86
C LEU A 147 -20.22 16.69 -17.39
N GLU A 148 -20.39 15.38 -17.57
CA GLU A 148 -21.69 14.72 -17.44
C GLU A 148 -21.85 13.91 -16.12
N GLY A 149 -20.73 13.56 -15.49
CA GLY A 149 -20.63 12.78 -14.27
C GLY A 149 -20.65 11.26 -14.47
N PRO A 150 -20.86 10.48 -13.39
CA PRO A 150 -20.66 9.02 -13.37
C PRO A 150 -21.50 8.21 -14.36
N LYS A 151 -22.61 8.78 -14.85
CA LYS A 151 -23.46 8.13 -15.87
C LYS A 151 -22.69 7.77 -17.15
N VAL A 152 -21.57 8.45 -17.41
CA VAL A 152 -20.67 8.17 -18.53
C VAL A 152 -20.05 6.78 -18.39
N PHE A 153 -19.59 6.40 -17.20
CA PHE A 153 -19.04 5.06 -16.95
C PHE A 153 -20.10 3.96 -17.13
N TYR A 154 -21.33 4.18 -16.66
CA TYR A 154 -22.44 3.27 -16.90
C TYR A 154 -22.74 3.07 -18.40
N ARG A 155 -22.74 4.15 -19.18
CA ARG A 155 -22.92 4.07 -20.65
C ARG A 155 -21.82 3.25 -21.30
N ALA A 156 -20.57 3.46 -20.91
CA ALA A 156 -19.44 2.68 -21.39
C ALA A 156 -19.61 1.19 -21.04
N GLY A 157 -19.89 0.88 -19.77
CA GLY A 157 -20.17 -0.48 -19.30
C GLY A 157 -21.27 -1.17 -20.09
N LEU A 158 -22.40 -0.49 -20.32
CA LEU A 158 -23.53 -1.02 -21.09
C LEU A 158 -23.22 -1.23 -22.58
N VAL A 159 -22.47 -0.33 -23.21
CA VAL A 159 -22.06 -0.50 -24.61
C VAL A 159 -21.17 -1.72 -24.74
N ILE A 160 -20.18 -1.87 -23.87
CA ILE A 160 -19.24 -3.01 -23.88
C ILE A 160 -19.98 -4.30 -23.54
N LEU A 161 -20.91 -4.28 -22.58
CA LEU A 161 -21.80 -5.40 -22.24
C LEU A 161 -22.58 -5.89 -23.45
N LYS A 162 -23.26 -4.96 -24.14
CA LYS A 162 -24.04 -5.26 -25.34
C LYS A 162 -23.15 -5.82 -26.46
N ALA A 163 -21.92 -5.32 -26.55
CA ALA A 163 -20.93 -5.76 -27.51
C ALA A 163 -20.51 -7.22 -27.25
N SER A 164 -20.14 -7.55 -26.01
CA SER A 164 -19.74 -8.90 -25.62
C SER A 164 -20.88 -9.92 -25.76
N LEU A 165 -22.11 -9.55 -25.39
CA LEU A 165 -23.31 -10.39 -25.57
C LEU A 165 -23.65 -10.67 -27.04
N SER A 166 -23.30 -9.77 -27.96
CA SER A 166 -23.63 -9.92 -29.38
C SER A 166 -22.76 -10.96 -30.12
N GLY A 167 -21.82 -11.62 -29.42
CA GLY A 167 -20.89 -12.60 -30.02
C GLY A 167 -19.86 -12.01 -30.97
N LYS A 168 -19.97 -10.71 -31.33
CA LYS A 168 -19.04 -10.01 -32.24
C LYS A 168 -17.60 -9.97 -31.76
N TYR A 169 -17.38 -10.23 -30.47
CA TYR A 169 -16.09 -10.16 -29.79
C TYR A 169 -15.47 -11.56 -29.55
N SER A 170 -16.23 -12.64 -29.72
CA SER A 170 -15.71 -14.00 -29.51
C SER A 170 -14.75 -14.47 -30.61
N LYS A 171 -14.65 -13.72 -31.72
CA LYS A 171 -13.69 -14.00 -32.80
C LYS A 171 -12.27 -13.51 -32.50
N ILE A 172 -12.10 -12.61 -31.53
CA ILE A 172 -10.80 -12.01 -31.20
C ILE A 172 -9.99 -12.96 -30.30
N SER A 173 -10.65 -13.74 -29.43
CA SER A 173 -9.98 -14.71 -28.56
C SER A 173 -9.56 -16.01 -29.25
N SER A 174 -10.08 -16.30 -30.45
CA SER A 174 -9.74 -17.50 -31.22
C SER A 174 -8.49 -17.37 -32.08
N GLU A 175 -8.02 -16.15 -32.38
CA GLU A 175 -6.83 -15.93 -33.21
C GLU A 175 -5.53 -15.87 -32.40
N THR A 176 -5.59 -15.59 -31.09
CA THR A 176 -4.41 -15.47 -30.23
C THR A 176 -3.96 -16.78 -29.58
N ASN A 177 -4.79 -17.82 -29.58
CA ASN A 177 -4.45 -19.14 -29.05
C ASN A 177 -4.56 -20.19 -30.15
N GLY A 178 -3.45 -20.46 -30.84
CA GLY A 178 -3.28 -21.51 -31.86
C GLY A 178 -3.35 -22.94 -31.32
N ILE A 179 -4.40 -23.27 -30.56
CA ILE A 179 -4.72 -24.65 -30.18
C ILE A 179 -6.17 -24.89 -30.61
N GLY A 180 -6.33 -25.61 -31.70
CA GLY A 180 -7.63 -26.04 -32.20
C GLY A 180 -8.40 -26.77 -31.11
N ARG A 181 -9.57 -26.23 -30.74
CA ARG A 181 -10.56 -26.97 -29.95
C ARG A 181 -11.63 -27.48 -30.89
N ASN A 182 -11.80 -28.80 -30.83
CA ASN A 182 -12.75 -29.59 -31.58
C ASN A 182 -14.18 -29.02 -31.51
N VAL A 183 -14.83 -29.08 -32.67
CA VAL A 183 -16.24 -28.83 -32.92
C VAL A 183 -17.08 -29.68 -31.97
N GLY A 184 -17.83 -29.07 -31.05
CA GLY A 184 -18.76 -29.85 -30.21
C GLY A 184 -19.35 -29.23 -28.95
N ASP A 185 -19.04 -27.99 -28.55
CA ASP A 185 -19.67 -27.38 -27.37
C ASP A 185 -20.14 -25.95 -27.62
N TYR A 186 -21.44 -25.79 -27.88
CA TYR A 186 -22.12 -24.50 -28.01
C TYR A 186 -22.37 -23.85 -26.64
N SER A 187 -21.39 -23.89 -25.74
CA SER A 187 -21.39 -23.16 -24.47
C SER A 187 -20.74 -21.78 -24.69
N HIS A 188 -21.42 -20.90 -25.44
CA HIS A 188 -21.04 -19.49 -25.57
C HIS A 188 -21.16 -18.78 -24.21
N GLY A 189 -20.16 -18.97 -23.36
CA GLY A 189 -20.02 -18.34 -22.06
C GLY A 189 -19.79 -16.84 -22.24
N PHE A 190 -20.70 -16.05 -21.69
CA PHE A 190 -20.52 -14.62 -21.51
C PHE A 190 -19.33 -14.41 -20.58
N VAL A 191 -18.17 -13.98 -21.10
CA VAL A 191 -16.98 -13.68 -20.29
C VAL A 191 -16.55 -12.25 -20.53
N TYR A 192 -16.64 -11.41 -19.49
CA TYR A 192 -15.85 -10.18 -19.43
C TYR A 192 -14.40 -10.57 -19.16
N ASP A 193 -13.70 -10.90 -20.23
CA ASP A 193 -12.26 -11.11 -20.21
C ASP A 193 -11.56 -9.74 -20.17
N GLU A 194 -10.48 -9.62 -19.39
CA GLU A 194 -9.66 -8.39 -19.37
C GLU A 194 -9.23 -7.99 -20.78
N GLU A 195 -9.00 -8.99 -21.64
CA GLU A 195 -8.57 -8.81 -23.02
C GLU A 195 -9.60 -8.07 -23.89
N ILE A 196 -10.90 -8.15 -23.58
CA ILE A 196 -11.93 -7.38 -24.31
C ILE A 196 -11.78 -5.88 -24.05
N PHE A 197 -11.39 -5.50 -22.83
CA PHE A 197 -11.17 -4.10 -22.49
C PHE A 197 -9.85 -3.60 -23.05
N LYS A 198 -8.76 -4.39 -22.94
CA LYS A 198 -7.44 -4.03 -23.50
C LYS A 198 -7.45 -3.91 -25.02
N HIS A 199 -8.17 -4.81 -25.70
CA HIS A 199 -8.21 -4.90 -27.16
C HIS A 199 -9.59 -4.59 -27.73
N ILE A 200 -10.23 -3.53 -27.23
CA ILE A 200 -11.56 -3.14 -27.70
C ILE A 200 -11.53 -2.79 -29.21
N PRO A 201 -12.34 -3.45 -30.06
CA PRO A 201 -12.38 -3.25 -31.53
C PRO A 201 -13.21 -2.03 -31.94
N LEU A 202 -13.45 -1.10 -31.01
CA LEU A 202 -14.10 0.17 -31.27
C LEU A 202 -13.05 1.26 -31.18
N THR A 203 -12.96 2.12 -32.18
CA THR A 203 -12.17 3.36 -32.06
C THR A 203 -12.79 4.27 -30.98
N PRO A 204 -12.02 5.21 -30.38
CA PRO A 204 -12.54 6.13 -29.38
C PRO A 204 -13.83 6.82 -29.83
N SER A 205 -13.85 7.42 -31.03
CA SER A 205 -15.04 8.11 -31.56
C SER A 205 -16.25 7.19 -31.74
N LYS A 206 -16.04 5.92 -32.13
CA LYS A 206 -17.12 4.94 -32.31
C LYS A 206 -17.69 4.48 -30.98
N LEU A 207 -16.85 4.32 -29.96
CA LEU A 207 -17.28 4.04 -28.60
C LEU A 207 -18.15 5.19 -28.06
N MET A 208 -17.65 6.42 -28.16
CA MET A 208 -18.37 7.62 -27.70
C MET A 208 -19.73 7.78 -28.37
N ARG A 209 -19.78 7.65 -29.71
CA ARG A 209 -21.04 7.71 -30.47
C ARG A 209 -22.06 6.67 -29.99
N LYS A 210 -21.61 5.44 -29.73
CA LYS A 210 -22.48 4.37 -29.20
C LYS A 210 -22.96 4.69 -27.79
N MET A 211 -22.08 5.16 -26.90
CA MET A 211 -22.41 5.49 -25.51
C MET A 211 -23.51 6.56 -25.41
N PHE A 212 -23.41 7.61 -26.22
CA PHE A 212 -24.40 8.69 -26.21
C PHE A 212 -25.65 8.38 -27.03
N SER A 213 -25.59 7.41 -27.94
CA SER A 213 -26.79 6.89 -28.61
C SER A 213 -27.74 6.11 -27.66
N LEU A 214 -27.23 5.62 -26.52
CA LEU A 214 -28.06 4.92 -25.53
C LEU A 214 -29.10 5.89 -24.93
N ARG A 215 -30.37 5.59 -25.16
CA ARG A 215 -31.49 6.35 -24.60
C ARG A 215 -31.87 5.79 -23.23
N GLY A 216 -32.40 6.67 -22.37
CA GLY A 216 -33.00 6.24 -21.11
C GLY A 216 -32.01 5.81 -20.02
N VAL A 217 -30.72 6.12 -20.14
CA VAL A 217 -29.73 5.98 -19.05
C VAL A 217 -29.69 7.30 -18.26
N SER A 218 -30.65 7.49 -17.35
CA SER A 218 -30.78 8.67 -16.49
C SER A 218 -30.15 8.43 -15.11
N ARG A 219 -29.79 9.51 -14.40
CA ARG A 219 -29.32 9.42 -13.00
C ARG A 219 -30.36 8.73 -12.10
N THR A 220 -31.65 9.01 -12.30
CA THR A 220 -32.74 8.37 -11.55
C THR A 220 -32.78 6.85 -11.72
N LYS A 221 -32.61 6.34 -12.95
CA LYS A 221 -32.57 4.90 -13.21
C LYS A 221 -31.30 4.24 -12.67
N ILE A 222 -30.17 4.94 -12.69
CA ILE A 222 -28.93 4.46 -12.05
C ILE A 222 -29.15 4.32 -10.54
N SER A 223 -29.68 5.36 -9.89
CA SER A 223 -30.01 5.30 -8.46
C SER A 223 -31.04 4.21 -8.13
N GLN A 224 -32.02 3.99 -9.00
CA GLN A 224 -32.97 2.89 -8.86
C GLN A 224 -32.27 1.53 -8.93
N ALA A 225 -31.39 1.32 -9.92
CA ALA A 225 -30.63 0.08 -10.06
C ALA A 225 -29.73 -0.19 -8.84
N ILE A 226 -29.06 0.84 -8.31
CA ILE A 226 -28.23 0.76 -7.09
C ILE A 226 -29.09 0.33 -5.89
N LYS A 227 -30.22 1.00 -5.66
CA LYS A 227 -31.15 0.64 -4.56
C LYS A 227 -31.69 -0.78 -4.69
N SER A 228 -31.93 -1.26 -5.92
CA SER A 228 -32.38 -2.62 -6.17
C SER A 228 -31.35 -3.68 -5.81
N VAL A 229 -30.05 -3.34 -5.80
CA VAL A 229 -28.97 -4.30 -5.47
C VAL A 229 -28.50 -4.25 -4.01
N GLN A 230 -28.92 -3.26 -3.22
CA GLN A 230 -28.51 -3.09 -1.82
C GLN A 230 -28.81 -4.29 -0.92
N PHE A 231 -29.93 -4.97 -1.16
CA PHE A 231 -30.37 -6.13 -0.38
C PHE A 231 -30.15 -7.45 -1.12
N LEU A 232 -29.45 -7.45 -2.25
CA LEU A 232 -29.17 -8.67 -2.98
C LEU A 232 -28.16 -9.54 -2.23
N GLN A 233 -28.59 -10.75 -1.89
CA GLN A 233 -27.69 -11.81 -1.46
C GLN A 233 -27.04 -12.44 -2.69
N VAL A 234 -25.70 -12.47 -2.70
CA VAL A 234 -24.91 -13.16 -3.73
C VAL A 234 -24.07 -14.24 -3.06
N ASN A 235 -23.91 -15.39 -3.73
CA ASN A 235 -23.24 -16.55 -3.12
C ASN A 235 -21.70 -16.53 -3.28
N PHE A 236 -21.12 -15.41 -3.71
CA PHE A 236 -19.67 -15.21 -3.78
C PHE A 236 -19.22 -14.13 -2.80
N ASP A 237 -18.00 -14.29 -2.29
CA ASP A 237 -17.38 -13.32 -1.38
C ASP A 237 -17.06 -12.02 -2.14
N VAL A 238 -18.01 -11.08 -2.12
CA VAL A 238 -17.94 -9.80 -2.83
C VAL A 238 -16.72 -9.00 -2.41
N ASP A 239 -16.36 -9.06 -1.13
CA ASP A 239 -15.22 -8.33 -0.58
C ASP A 239 -13.92 -8.88 -1.15
N LYS A 240 -13.73 -10.21 -1.18
CA LYS A 240 -12.51 -10.78 -1.78
C LYS A 240 -12.41 -10.54 -3.29
N GLN A 241 -13.54 -10.45 -3.99
CA GLN A 241 -13.56 -10.45 -5.45
C GLN A 241 -13.63 -9.07 -6.10
N LEU A 242 -14.30 -8.10 -5.46
CA LEU A 242 -14.56 -6.77 -6.02
C LEU A 242 -13.85 -5.65 -5.25
N ILE A 243 -13.45 -5.90 -4.01
CA ILE A 243 -12.63 -4.97 -3.24
C ILE A 243 -11.18 -5.41 -3.41
N GLN A 244 -10.35 -4.52 -3.94
CA GLN A 244 -8.91 -4.73 -3.92
C GLN A 244 -8.40 -4.14 -2.62
N PRO A 245 -8.07 -4.95 -1.61
CA PRO A 245 -7.54 -4.39 -0.39
C PRO A 245 -6.12 -3.87 -0.68
N CYS A 246 -5.84 -2.63 -0.29
CA CYS A 246 -4.47 -2.09 -0.29
C CYS A 246 -3.56 -2.81 0.72
N ASN A 247 -4.13 -3.69 1.56
CA ASN A 247 -3.45 -4.56 2.52
C ASN A 247 -3.83 -6.02 2.28
N LYS A 248 -2.85 -6.93 2.22
CA LYS A 248 -3.13 -8.31 2.66
C LYS A 248 -3.50 -8.21 4.15
N SER A 249 -4.53 -8.93 4.59
CA SER A 249 -4.95 -8.96 6.01
C SER A 249 -3.74 -9.03 6.95
N GLY A 250 -3.60 -8.04 7.84
CA GLY A 250 -2.51 -7.95 8.83
C GLY A 250 -1.16 -7.41 8.35
N LYS A 251 -1.02 -6.94 7.09
CA LYS A 251 0.25 -6.42 6.55
C LYS A 251 0.04 -5.12 5.77
N ASN A 252 0.79 -4.08 6.12
CA ASN A 252 0.82 -2.82 5.39
C ASN A 252 1.38 -3.02 3.96
N THR A 253 0.97 -2.17 3.02
CA THR A 253 1.19 -2.33 1.56
C THR A 253 2.62 -2.69 1.20
N PHE A 254 3.62 -2.14 1.88
CA PHE A 254 5.02 -2.44 1.63
C PHE A 254 5.50 -3.77 2.25
N ALA A 255 5.02 -4.15 3.44
CA ALA A 255 5.32 -5.45 4.04
C ALA A 255 4.79 -6.63 3.18
N ALA A 256 3.73 -6.40 2.40
CA ALA A 256 3.26 -7.36 1.42
C ALA A 256 4.19 -7.48 0.19
N TYR A 257 4.93 -6.42 -0.15
CA TYR A 257 5.88 -6.37 -1.26
C TYR A 257 7.19 -7.10 -0.92
N LEU A 258 7.77 -6.87 0.27
CA LEU A 258 8.95 -7.62 0.76
C LEU A 258 8.72 -9.13 0.90
N LEU A 259 7.46 -9.54 1.09
CA LEU A 259 7.04 -10.92 1.38
C LEU A 259 6.28 -11.57 0.21
N GLY A 260 6.18 -10.90 -0.95
CA GLY A 260 5.46 -11.37 -2.14
C GLY A 260 6.38 -12.01 -3.18
N GLY A 261 5.94 -13.12 -3.78
CA GLY A 261 6.73 -13.95 -4.70
C GLY A 261 6.71 -13.56 -6.18
N ASP A 262 6.28 -12.35 -6.56
CA ASP A 262 6.26 -11.94 -7.97
C ASP A 262 7.60 -11.32 -8.41
N ALA A 263 8.51 -12.22 -8.81
CA ALA A 263 9.31 -12.27 -10.04
C ALA A 263 9.92 -11.00 -10.71
N GLU A 264 10.16 -9.90 -10.02
CA GLU A 264 11.30 -9.03 -10.35
C GLU A 264 12.30 -9.11 -9.21
N LYS A 265 13.60 -9.28 -9.52
CA LYS A 265 14.70 -9.45 -8.54
C LYS A 265 14.78 -8.24 -7.59
N GLN A 266 13.93 -8.21 -6.58
CA GLN A 266 14.02 -7.24 -5.49
C GLN A 266 15.21 -7.64 -4.64
N ILE A 267 16.29 -6.89 -4.77
CA ILE A 267 17.46 -7.02 -3.91
C ILE A 267 17.04 -6.54 -2.53
N HIS A 268 17.07 -7.44 -1.55
CA HIS A 268 16.81 -7.11 -0.16
C HIS A 268 17.85 -6.07 0.33
N PRO A 269 17.44 -5.00 1.03
CA PRO A 269 18.33 -3.89 1.33
C PRO A 269 19.30 -4.15 2.50
N SER A 270 19.25 -5.30 3.18
CA SER A 270 20.11 -5.56 4.34
C SER A 270 20.69 -6.98 4.30
N GLU A 271 21.96 -7.10 4.67
CA GLU A 271 22.62 -8.39 4.94
C GLU A 271 22.37 -8.87 6.38
N CYS A 272 21.88 -7.98 7.25
CA CYS A 272 21.70 -8.25 8.67
C CYS A 272 20.38 -8.98 9.00
N VAL A 273 19.27 -8.62 8.34
CA VAL A 273 17.92 -9.09 8.66
C VAL A 273 17.20 -9.67 7.46
N SER A 274 16.30 -10.62 7.70
CA SER A 274 15.39 -11.19 6.70
C SER A 274 14.31 -10.21 6.23
N SER A 275 13.61 -10.52 5.13
CA SER A 275 12.44 -9.75 4.68
C SER A 275 11.36 -9.63 5.76
N THR A 276 11.15 -10.71 6.52
CA THR A 276 10.15 -10.77 7.60
C THR A 276 10.54 -9.90 8.78
N GLU A 277 11.81 -9.93 9.20
CA GLU A 277 12.30 -9.10 10.30
C GLU A 277 12.27 -7.62 9.92
N LEU A 278 12.74 -7.25 8.72
CA LEU A 278 12.67 -5.88 8.24
C LEU A 278 11.22 -5.36 8.12
N ALA A 279 10.32 -6.19 7.60
CA ALA A 279 8.89 -5.87 7.55
C ALA A 279 8.33 -5.62 8.96
N SER A 280 8.65 -6.48 9.94
CA SER A 280 8.22 -6.32 11.34
C SER A 280 8.70 -4.99 11.93
N ILE A 281 9.95 -4.59 11.71
CA ILE A 281 10.49 -3.30 12.15
C ILE A 281 9.69 -2.16 11.53
N ILE A 282 9.55 -2.15 10.19
CA ILE A 282 8.87 -1.07 9.47
C ILE A 282 7.40 -0.95 9.87
N THR A 283 6.69 -2.07 10.03
CA THR A 283 5.28 -2.07 10.47
C THR A 283 5.09 -1.62 11.92
N SER A 284 6.17 -1.58 12.70
CA SER A 284 6.13 -1.11 14.08
C SER A 284 6.42 0.38 14.23
N ILE A 285 6.76 1.07 13.13
CA ILE A 285 6.85 2.53 13.12
C ILE A 285 5.42 3.08 13.18
N ASP A 286 5.12 3.89 14.20
CA ASP A 286 3.76 4.38 14.46
C ASP A 286 3.24 5.27 13.31
N ASP A 287 4.13 6.01 12.66
CA ASP A 287 3.82 6.72 11.43
C ASP A 287 3.68 5.75 10.25
N ARG A 288 2.42 5.40 9.95
CA ARG A 288 2.07 4.39 8.95
C ARG A 288 2.59 4.70 7.55
N LYS A 289 2.98 5.95 7.25
CA LYS A 289 3.55 6.31 5.95
C LYS A 289 4.74 5.42 5.60
N TYR A 290 5.64 5.14 6.55
CA TYR A 290 6.84 4.32 6.33
C TYR A 290 6.51 2.91 5.85
N SER A 291 5.40 2.36 6.33
CA SER A 291 4.95 1.01 5.98
C SER A 291 4.05 0.93 4.74
N CYS A 292 3.56 2.07 4.26
CA CYS A 292 2.60 2.14 3.15
C CYS A 292 3.17 2.79 1.89
N LEU A 293 4.11 3.72 2.04
CA LEU A 293 4.49 4.67 0.99
C LEU A 293 5.99 4.76 0.76
N PHE A 294 6.80 4.11 1.59
CA PHE A 294 8.23 4.16 1.44
C PHE A 294 8.81 2.79 1.10
N LYS A 295 9.82 2.80 0.23
CA LYS A 295 10.66 1.66 -0.06
C LYS A 295 11.97 1.79 0.74
N PRO A 296 12.30 0.84 1.63
CA PRO A 296 13.57 0.79 2.30
C PRO A 296 14.67 0.48 1.28
N TYR A 297 15.80 1.14 1.45
CA TYR A 297 16.99 0.92 0.65
C TYR A 297 18.23 1.06 1.53
N ARG A 298 19.32 0.43 1.10
CA ARG A 298 20.59 0.52 1.81
C ARG A 298 21.25 1.86 1.54
N VAL A 299 21.37 2.67 2.58
CA VAL A 299 22.11 3.93 2.55
C VAL A 299 23.59 3.65 2.80
N PHE A 300 23.90 2.87 3.83
CA PHE A 300 25.27 2.56 4.23
C PHE A 300 25.40 1.10 4.65
N SER A 301 26.53 0.48 4.34
CA SER A 301 26.95 -0.79 4.95
C SER A 301 28.45 -0.78 5.21
N SER A 302 28.84 -1.07 6.45
CA SER A 302 30.26 -1.25 6.82
C SER A 302 31.00 -2.28 5.96
N ASN A 303 30.32 -3.31 5.44
CA ASN A 303 30.93 -4.32 4.56
C ASN A 303 31.28 -3.77 3.17
N VAL A 304 30.62 -2.70 2.72
CA VAL A 304 30.73 -2.15 1.36
C VAL A 304 31.44 -0.79 1.38
N ASP A 305 31.09 0.04 2.35
CA ASP A 305 31.47 1.45 2.44
C ASP A 305 32.61 1.69 3.44
N GLY A 306 33.03 0.62 4.13
CA GLY A 306 34.04 0.65 5.17
C GLY A 306 33.52 1.18 6.52
N ASN A 307 34.42 1.25 7.50
CA ASN A 307 34.08 1.44 8.91
C ASN A 307 34.30 2.89 9.38
N SER A 308 34.09 3.88 8.50
CA SER A 308 34.32 5.29 8.84
C SER A 308 33.01 6.00 9.20
N LEU A 309 32.95 6.58 10.42
CA LEU A 309 31.82 7.41 10.82
C LEU A 309 31.63 8.63 9.91
N ARG A 310 32.72 9.14 9.31
CA ARG A 310 32.65 10.22 8.31
C ARG A 310 31.90 9.79 7.05
N THR A 311 32.19 8.59 6.55
CA THR A 311 31.48 8.01 5.39
C THR A 311 30.02 7.76 5.74
N PHE A 312 29.74 7.25 6.94
CA PHE A 312 28.38 7.08 7.45
C PHE A 312 27.58 8.39 7.41
N TYR A 313 28.13 9.49 7.93
CA TYR A 313 27.47 10.79 7.90
C TYR A 313 27.31 11.36 6.49
N ALA A 314 28.32 11.20 5.61
CA ALA A 314 28.22 11.65 4.23
C ALA A 314 27.07 10.96 3.49
N LYS A 315 26.93 9.64 3.64
CA LYS A 315 25.82 8.89 3.04
C LYS A 315 24.47 9.20 3.67
N ALA A 316 24.42 9.38 5.00
CA ALA A 316 23.20 9.81 5.66
C ALA A 316 22.77 11.22 5.23
N ALA A 317 23.71 12.11 4.87
CA ALA A 317 23.41 13.43 4.34
C ALA A 317 22.63 13.40 3.01
N GLU A 318 22.84 12.36 2.20
CA GLU A 318 22.26 12.18 0.87
C GLU A 318 20.86 11.54 0.88
N THR A 319 20.34 11.15 2.05
CA THR A 319 19.02 10.50 2.11
C THR A 319 17.89 11.47 1.77
N GLU A 320 16.94 11.04 0.95
CA GLU A 320 15.72 11.81 0.68
C GLU A 320 14.89 12.04 1.96
N ASN A 321 14.56 10.95 2.65
CA ASN A 321 13.87 10.99 3.94
C ASN A 321 14.90 11.12 5.09
N PRO A 322 14.68 12.00 6.08
CA PRO A 322 15.58 12.13 7.22
C PRO A 322 15.56 10.90 8.16
N ALA A 323 14.45 10.18 8.23
CA ALA A 323 14.33 9.02 9.11
C ALA A 323 15.04 7.80 8.54
N THR A 324 15.61 6.99 9.43
CA THR A 324 16.41 5.81 9.07
C THR A 324 16.22 4.67 10.07
N ILE A 325 16.50 3.44 9.63
CA ILE A 325 16.67 2.29 10.52
C ILE A 325 18.16 1.99 10.60
N LEU A 326 18.73 2.08 11.80
CA LEU A 326 20.08 1.63 12.11
C LEU A 326 20.04 0.16 12.50
N LEU A 327 20.82 -0.68 11.83
CA LEU A 327 21.01 -2.10 12.14
C LEU A 327 22.44 -2.33 12.59
N VAL A 328 22.60 -3.01 13.72
CA VAL A 328 23.90 -3.37 14.29
C VAL A 328 23.90 -4.87 14.59
N ARG A 329 24.84 -5.58 13.96
CA ARG A 329 25.09 -7.00 14.21
C ARG A 329 26.41 -7.15 14.94
N SER A 330 26.42 -7.98 15.98
CA SER A 330 27.66 -8.34 16.66
C SER A 330 28.61 -9.13 15.76
N LEU A 331 29.88 -9.19 16.14
CA LEU A 331 30.90 -9.96 15.41
C LEU A 331 30.57 -11.46 15.40
N SER A 332 30.05 -12.02 16.49
CA SER A 332 29.64 -13.43 16.57
C SER A 332 28.41 -13.76 15.72
N ARG A 333 27.62 -12.74 15.32
CA ARG A 333 26.31 -12.84 14.66
C ARG A 333 25.16 -13.33 15.56
N ASN A 334 25.40 -13.53 16.85
CA ASN A 334 24.39 -13.99 17.79
C ASN A 334 23.44 -12.88 18.24
N SER A 335 23.89 -11.62 18.15
CA SER A 335 23.08 -10.45 18.48
C SER A 335 22.83 -9.57 17.25
N ILE A 336 21.56 -9.19 17.07
CA ILE A 336 21.11 -8.21 16.08
C ILE A 336 20.20 -7.24 16.79
N ILE A 337 20.64 -5.99 16.87
CA ILE A 337 19.96 -4.90 17.56
C ILE A 337 19.92 -3.67 16.66
N GLY A 338 19.19 -2.64 17.07
CA GLY A 338 19.16 -1.42 16.29
C GLY A 338 18.20 -0.37 16.83
N ALA A 339 17.97 0.62 16.00
CA ALA A 339 17.09 1.74 16.29
C ALA A 339 16.34 2.19 15.04
N PHE A 340 15.11 2.67 15.21
CA PHE A 340 14.51 3.61 14.28
C PHE A 340 14.79 5.03 14.77
N CYS A 341 15.32 5.86 13.87
CA CYS A 341 15.75 7.22 14.13
C CYS A 341 14.94 8.16 13.24
N SER A 342 14.27 9.15 13.84
CA SER A 342 13.32 10.02 13.13
C SER A 342 13.96 11.22 12.43
N ASP A 343 15.25 11.45 12.65
CA ASP A 343 15.99 12.56 12.06
C ASP A 343 17.33 12.10 11.46
N ARG A 344 17.88 12.91 10.56
CA ARG A 344 19.06 12.59 9.77
C ARG A 344 20.32 12.61 10.62
N TRP A 345 21.18 11.62 10.41
CA TRP A 345 22.48 11.55 11.08
C TRP A 345 23.42 12.65 10.60
N GLN A 346 23.58 13.68 11.42
CA GLN A 346 24.52 14.78 11.16
C GLN A 346 25.22 15.21 12.45
N PRO A 347 26.56 15.31 12.46
CA PRO A 347 27.30 15.78 13.63
C PRO A 347 26.96 17.25 13.91
N ARG A 348 26.60 17.56 15.16
CA ARG A 348 26.24 18.93 15.58
C ARG A 348 27.34 19.53 16.44
N VAL A 349 27.56 20.85 16.32
CA VAL A 349 28.61 21.60 17.03
C VAL A 349 28.54 21.39 18.55
N GLU A 350 27.33 21.40 19.11
CA GLU A 350 27.11 21.28 20.55
C GLU A 350 26.87 19.83 21.02
N SER A 351 26.97 18.82 20.14
CA SER A 351 26.74 17.40 20.45
C SER A 351 25.49 17.17 21.33
N VAL A 352 24.38 17.84 20.99
CA VAL A 352 23.10 17.76 21.70
C VAL A 352 22.26 16.61 21.13
N TYR A 353 21.43 16.00 21.97
CA TYR A 353 20.44 15.04 21.49
C TYR A 353 19.35 15.74 20.66
N TYR A 354 18.90 15.06 19.61
CA TYR A 354 17.86 15.51 18.69
C TYR A 354 16.98 14.31 18.29
N GLY A 355 16.04 14.51 17.36
CA GLY A 355 15.00 13.54 17.03
C GLY A 355 13.72 13.80 17.84
N ASN A 356 12.78 12.85 17.78
CA ASN A 356 11.48 12.97 18.44
C ASN A 356 10.99 11.62 18.99
N GLY A 357 9.82 11.63 19.62
CA GLY A 357 9.20 10.47 20.27
C GLY A 357 8.87 9.29 19.35
N LEU A 358 8.99 9.42 18.02
CA LEU A 358 8.84 8.28 17.11
C LEU A 358 10.05 7.34 17.13
N CYS A 359 11.20 7.79 17.65
CA CYS A 359 12.37 6.94 17.80
C CYS A 359 12.07 5.74 18.72
N PHE A 360 12.68 4.59 18.42
CA PHE A 360 12.63 3.43 19.29
C PHE A 360 13.87 2.56 19.11
N LEU A 361 14.23 1.83 20.16
CA LEU A 361 15.23 0.77 20.10
C LEU A 361 14.56 -0.57 19.81
N PHE A 362 15.28 -1.51 19.23
CA PHE A 362 14.80 -2.88 19.06
C PHE A 362 15.90 -3.92 19.22
N ARG A 363 15.49 -5.13 19.57
CA ARG A 363 16.33 -6.33 19.56
C ARG A 363 15.64 -7.41 18.73
N ILE A 364 16.38 -7.96 17.77
CA ILE A 364 15.93 -9.06 16.91
C ILE A 364 16.54 -10.37 17.40
N LYS A 365 17.82 -10.35 17.81
CA LYS A 365 18.51 -11.51 18.39
C LYS A 365 19.40 -11.09 19.57
N PRO A 366 19.57 -11.96 20.59
CA PRO A 366 18.87 -13.24 20.78
C PRO A 366 17.44 -13.04 21.35
N GLY A 367 16.63 -14.12 21.30
CA GLY A 367 15.26 -14.12 21.82
C GLY A 367 14.21 -13.60 20.82
N PRO A 368 12.96 -13.37 21.27
CA PRO A 368 11.93 -12.84 20.38
C PRO A 368 12.24 -11.40 19.99
N PHE A 369 11.69 -10.95 18.86
CA PHE A 369 11.74 -9.55 18.45
C PHE A 369 11.06 -8.65 19.49
N VAL A 370 11.78 -7.66 20.02
CA VAL A 370 11.28 -6.71 21.02
C VAL A 370 11.54 -5.28 20.56
N ILE A 371 10.58 -4.39 20.85
CA ILE A 371 10.65 -2.95 20.59
C ILE A 371 10.51 -2.19 21.90
N TYR A 372 11.39 -1.21 22.07
CA TYR A 372 11.43 -0.30 23.21
C TYR A 372 11.10 1.11 22.70
N ARG A 373 9.82 1.48 22.79
CA ARG A 373 9.33 2.81 22.39
C ARG A 373 9.69 3.86 23.42
N TRP A 374 9.65 5.13 23.00
CA TRP A 374 9.76 6.24 23.93
C TRP A 374 8.66 6.17 24.99
N ILE A 375 9.03 6.28 26.25
CA ILE A 375 8.08 6.12 27.37
C ILE A 375 7.02 7.22 27.41
N GLY A 376 7.31 8.39 26.83
CA GLY A 376 6.34 9.49 26.70
C GLY A 376 5.18 9.19 25.74
N THR A 377 5.28 8.15 24.91
CA THR A 377 4.20 7.76 23.97
C THR A 377 2.96 7.23 24.71
N SER A 378 3.14 6.67 25.90
CA SER A 378 2.11 6.01 26.69
C SER A 378 1.94 6.59 28.10
N SER A 379 2.55 7.74 28.36
CA SER A 379 2.52 8.39 29.67
C SER A 379 1.72 9.69 29.58
N ASP A 380 0.82 9.90 30.54
CA ASP A 380 0.14 11.19 30.75
C ASP A 380 0.90 12.10 31.73
N ASP A 381 2.08 11.68 32.19
CA ASP A 381 2.89 12.44 33.15
C ASP A 381 3.74 13.49 32.42
N GLU A 382 3.31 14.75 32.53
CA GLU A 382 4.01 15.92 31.97
C GLU A 382 5.48 16.01 32.41
N ASN A 383 5.82 15.49 33.60
CA ASN A 383 7.21 15.48 34.06
C ASN A 383 8.08 14.51 33.25
N ILE A 384 7.51 13.42 32.75
CA ILE A 384 8.20 12.48 31.86
C ILE A 384 8.25 13.06 30.46
N ILE A 385 7.12 13.57 29.97
CA ILE A 385 6.99 14.08 28.60
C ILE A 385 7.96 15.24 28.37
N HIS A 386 8.08 16.20 29.30
CA HIS A 386 8.91 17.39 29.14
C HIS A 386 10.33 17.28 29.73
N SER A 387 10.69 16.16 30.36
CA SER A 387 12.02 16.00 30.94
C SER A 387 13.10 15.80 29.88
N ILE A 388 14.14 16.65 29.93
CA ILE A 388 15.32 16.58 29.06
C ILE A 388 15.98 15.20 29.11
N GLN A 389 15.93 14.49 30.25
CA GLN A 389 16.53 13.16 30.40
C GLN A 389 15.73 12.07 29.65
N HIS A 390 14.43 12.27 29.48
CA HIS A 390 13.54 11.35 28.78
C HIS A 390 13.42 11.66 27.28
N GLN A 391 13.97 12.79 26.80
CA GLN A 391 13.97 13.18 25.39
C GLN A 391 15.36 13.04 24.71
N ARG A 392 16.21 12.14 25.21
CA ARG A 392 17.56 11.90 24.65
C ARG A 392 17.51 10.85 23.54
N PHE A 393 16.87 11.17 22.42
CA PHE A 393 16.58 10.19 21.36
C PHE A 393 17.81 9.76 20.56
N GLN A 394 18.43 10.66 19.79
CA GLN A 394 19.64 10.37 19.01
C GLN A 394 20.67 11.50 19.12
N ARG A 395 21.96 11.16 19.04
CA ARG A 395 23.06 12.12 19.13
C ARG A 395 24.18 11.70 18.18
N ALA A 396 24.74 12.67 17.48
CA ALA A 396 25.81 12.47 16.51
C ALA A 396 26.96 13.42 16.82
N SER A 397 28.16 12.85 16.91
CA SER A 397 29.40 13.57 17.18
C SER A 397 30.54 13.05 16.30
N ASN A 398 31.71 13.70 16.36
CA ASN A 398 32.89 13.20 15.65
C ASN A 398 33.46 11.92 16.26
N ASN A 399 33.09 11.60 17.51
CA ASN A 399 33.66 10.47 18.26
C ASN A 399 32.75 9.23 18.25
N GLY A 400 31.53 9.37 17.74
CA GLY A 400 30.53 8.31 17.78
C GLY A 400 29.10 8.82 17.63
N ILE A 401 28.18 7.86 17.55
CA ILE A 401 26.74 8.08 17.59
C ILE A 401 26.12 7.39 18.80
N GLU A 402 25.01 7.94 19.29
CA GLU A 402 24.28 7.41 20.43
C GLU A 402 22.78 7.48 20.22
N ILE A 403 22.06 6.49 20.73
CA ILE A 403 20.61 6.40 20.75
C ILE A 403 20.17 6.06 22.16
N GLY A 404 19.27 6.86 22.74
CA GLY A 404 18.82 6.71 24.13
C GLY A 404 19.93 7.13 25.09
N GLY A 405 19.89 8.36 25.57
CA GLY A 405 20.98 8.89 26.38
C GLY A 405 21.26 8.10 27.65
N SER A 406 22.53 8.11 28.06
CA SER A 406 23.02 7.43 29.26
C SER A 406 22.36 7.94 30.54
N ILE A 407 22.19 7.02 31.50
CA ILE A 407 21.96 7.29 32.92
C ILE A 407 23.34 7.53 33.55
N SER A 408 23.62 8.75 34.02
CA SER A 408 24.81 9.20 34.80
C SER A 408 26.15 8.46 34.57
N LYS A 409 26.30 7.20 35.00
CA LYS A 409 27.53 6.36 34.88
C LYS A 409 27.41 5.10 34.00
N GLY A 410 26.34 4.95 33.22
CA GLY A 410 26.12 3.80 32.32
C GLY A 410 26.38 4.11 30.84
N PRO A 411 26.41 3.10 29.96
CA PRO A 411 26.39 3.33 28.51
C PRO A 411 25.00 3.84 28.05
N PRO A 412 24.93 4.54 26.90
CA PRO A 412 23.66 4.83 26.21
C PRO A 412 22.91 3.54 25.83
N GLY A 413 21.65 3.68 25.41
CA GLY A 413 20.81 2.57 24.93
C GLY A 413 21.49 1.77 23.84
N LEU A 414 22.08 2.49 22.89
CA LEU A 414 23.02 1.99 21.89
C LEU A 414 24.02 3.09 21.56
N SER A 415 25.31 2.78 21.53
CA SER A 415 26.34 3.67 21.00
C SER A 415 27.30 2.94 20.06
N LEU A 416 27.83 3.65 19.07
CA LEU A 416 28.89 3.19 18.18
C LEU A 416 30.06 4.17 18.22
N ASP A 417 31.29 3.67 18.21
CA ASP A 417 32.50 4.47 18.14
C ASP A 417 32.73 5.09 16.74
N SER A 418 33.73 5.98 16.64
CA SER A 418 34.11 6.63 15.36
C SER A 418 34.58 5.65 14.27
N CYS A 419 34.94 4.43 14.66
CA CYS A 419 35.39 3.36 13.78
C CYS A 419 34.30 2.33 13.50
N LEU A 420 33.07 2.49 14.00
CA LEU A 420 31.95 1.54 13.83
C LEU A 420 32.32 0.07 14.16
N THR A 421 33.34 -0.14 15.00
CA THR A 421 33.94 -1.45 15.30
C THR A 421 33.65 -1.86 16.74
N THR A 422 33.46 -0.88 17.62
CA THR A 422 33.09 -1.13 19.01
C THR A 422 31.81 -0.37 19.34
N ALA A 423 31.02 -0.98 20.22
CA ALA A 423 29.72 -0.48 20.58
C ALA A 423 29.46 -0.70 22.06
N SER A 424 28.49 0.04 22.59
CA SER A 424 27.97 -0.18 23.93
C SER A 424 26.45 -0.18 23.95
N SER A 425 25.87 -0.85 24.93
CA SER A 425 24.44 -0.84 25.17
C SER A 425 24.15 -0.90 26.65
N GLY A 426 23.22 -0.07 27.11
CA GLY A 426 22.83 0.03 28.50
C GLY A 426 21.36 0.40 28.66
N PRO A 427 20.91 0.45 29.92
CA PRO A 427 19.57 0.92 30.22
C PRO A 427 19.43 2.43 30.06
N THR A 428 18.24 2.89 29.66
CA THR A 428 17.96 4.32 29.47
C THR A 428 16.62 4.73 30.05
N LEU A 429 16.53 6.00 30.46
CA LEU A 429 15.24 6.59 30.85
C LEU A 429 14.36 6.88 29.62
N THR A 430 14.96 7.20 28.48
CA THR A 430 14.22 7.53 27.25
C THR A 430 13.32 6.37 26.77
N PHE A 431 13.85 5.14 26.75
CA PHE A 431 13.13 3.98 26.21
C PHE A 431 12.77 2.92 27.25
N SER A 432 13.23 3.09 28.51
CA SER A 432 13.13 2.08 29.57
C SER A 432 13.59 0.68 29.12
N ASN A 433 14.56 0.63 28.19
CA ASN A 433 15.14 -0.60 27.69
C ASN A 433 16.16 -1.14 28.71
N PRO A 434 16.37 -2.47 28.79
CA PRO A 434 17.57 -3.04 29.37
C PRO A 434 18.74 -2.97 28.37
N CYS A 435 19.92 -3.48 28.76
CA CYS A 435 20.97 -3.78 27.79
C CYS A 435 20.43 -4.64 26.63
N LEU A 436 20.69 -4.18 25.40
CA LEU A 436 20.19 -4.83 24.19
C LEU A 436 20.99 -6.09 23.85
N ILE A 437 22.26 -6.17 24.28
CA ILE A 437 23.08 -7.38 24.16
C ILE A 437 22.84 -8.27 25.38
N THR A 438 22.39 -9.49 25.14
CA THR A 438 22.15 -10.48 26.18
C THR A 438 22.88 -11.80 25.93
N ASP A 439 23.47 -11.98 24.74
CA ASP A 439 24.27 -13.16 24.45
C ASP A 439 25.66 -13.02 25.09
N PRO A 440 26.08 -13.95 25.98
CA PRO A 440 27.37 -13.85 26.65
C PRO A 440 28.58 -13.83 25.72
N SER A 441 28.47 -14.43 24.52
CA SER A 441 29.56 -14.45 23.54
C SER A 441 29.85 -13.08 22.91
N ASP A 442 28.91 -12.15 23.02
CA ASP A 442 29.04 -10.78 22.51
C ASP A 442 29.52 -9.78 23.58
N LEU A 443 29.48 -10.17 24.87
CA LEU A 443 29.87 -9.30 25.98
C LEU A 443 31.40 -9.19 26.07
N THR A 444 31.96 -8.08 25.59
CA THR A 444 33.41 -7.81 25.72
C THR A 444 33.74 -7.23 27.10
N GLN A 445 32.87 -6.38 27.63
CA GLN A 445 32.97 -5.82 28.98
C GLN A 445 31.58 -5.58 29.55
N THR A 446 31.39 -5.83 30.85
CA THR A 446 30.16 -5.48 31.57
C THR A 446 30.36 -4.22 32.40
N VAL A 447 29.34 -3.38 32.47
CA VAL A 447 29.33 -2.12 33.20
C VAL A 447 28.15 -2.12 34.17
N GLN A 448 28.42 -1.90 35.46
CA GLN A 448 27.37 -1.74 36.46
C GLN A 448 26.83 -0.30 36.42
N CYS A 449 25.53 -0.15 36.15
CA CYS A 449 24.87 1.14 36.12
C CYS A 449 24.39 1.53 37.53
N GLU A 450 24.21 2.82 37.79
CA GLU A 450 23.83 3.31 39.14
C GLU A 450 22.47 2.76 39.64
N ASN A 451 21.58 2.40 38.72
CA ASN A 451 20.29 1.76 39.04
C ASN A 451 20.40 0.24 39.29
N GLY A 452 21.61 -0.31 39.40
CA GLY A 452 21.87 -1.74 39.61
C GLY A 452 21.68 -2.61 38.36
N GLN A 453 21.32 -2.02 37.22
CA GLN A 453 21.21 -2.74 35.95
C GLN A 453 22.56 -2.82 35.25
N ILE A 454 22.68 -3.77 34.32
CA ILE A 454 23.92 -4.06 33.62
C ILE A 454 23.87 -3.40 32.23
N GLY A 455 24.93 -2.70 31.89
CA GLY A 455 25.29 -2.34 30.51
C GLY A 455 26.48 -3.16 30.02
N CYS A 456 26.82 -3.04 28.75
CA CYS A 456 27.96 -3.74 28.18
C CYS A 456 28.68 -2.94 27.08
N MET A 457 29.88 -3.40 26.76
CA MET A 457 30.56 -3.15 25.50
C MET A 457 30.64 -4.43 24.67
N PHE A 458 30.60 -4.30 23.35
CA PHE A 458 30.66 -5.41 22.41
C PHE A 458 31.34 -5.03 21.09
N THR A 459 31.87 -6.03 20.39
CA THR A 459 32.49 -5.86 19.08
C THR A 459 31.45 -5.96 17.97
N VAL A 460 31.48 -4.99 17.05
CA VAL A 460 30.55 -4.88 15.94
C VAL A 460 31.08 -5.64 14.74
N GLY A 461 30.22 -6.46 14.13
CA GLY A 461 30.53 -7.22 12.92
C GLY A 461 29.85 -6.70 11.67
N LEU A 462 28.86 -5.82 11.78
CA LEU A 462 28.22 -5.10 10.68
C LEU A 462 27.36 -3.96 11.23
N VAL A 463 27.48 -2.80 10.60
CA VAL A 463 26.54 -1.67 10.70
C VAL A 463 25.90 -1.45 9.33
N GLU A 464 24.57 -1.40 9.29
CA GLU A 464 23.81 -0.97 8.11
C GLU A 464 22.89 0.19 8.47
N LEU A 465 22.76 1.14 7.54
CA LEU A 465 21.77 2.21 7.61
C LEU A 465 20.76 2.01 6.48
N ILE A 466 19.50 1.85 6.84
CA ILE A 466 18.40 1.70 5.89
C ILE A 466 17.63 3.02 5.84
N GLY A 467 17.59 3.62 4.65
CA GLY A 467 16.81 4.81 4.37
C GLY A 467 15.48 4.45 3.71
N PHE A 468 14.67 5.47 3.43
CA PHE A 468 13.35 5.34 2.81
C PHE A 468 13.26 6.23 1.56
N HIS A 469 13.02 5.62 0.38
CA HIS A 469 12.62 6.35 -0.83
C HIS A 469 11.09 6.40 -0.89
N ASP A 470 10.54 7.50 -1.40
CA ASP A 470 9.13 7.51 -1.78
C ASP A 470 8.87 6.39 -2.80
N LEU A 471 7.80 5.61 -2.58
CA LEU A 471 7.40 4.57 -3.51
C LEU A 471 7.08 5.13 -4.87
#